data_AF-A0A424L9E4-F1
#
_entry.id   AF-A0A424L9E4-F1
#
_cell.length_a   1.000
_cell.length_b   1.000
_cell.length_c   1.000
_cell.angle_alpha   90.00
_cell.angle_beta   90.00
_cell.angle_gamma   90.00
#
_symmetry.space_group_name_H-M   'P 1'
#
loop_
_entity.id
_entity.type
_entity.pdbx_description
1 polymer ?
#
loop_
_entity_poly.entity_id
_entity_poly.type
_entity_poly.pdbx_seq_one_letter_code
_entity_poly.pdbx_strand_id
1 'polypeptide(L)'
;MSYTTDQIKAVTFVRNAIHSPKDVRHFMDIGQPGYTVTATIDGREIARSSRVLKVKEVGRGVYDPVLYFMRDDVDMSCLETTDKTTHCPLKGDTTYFNLNLDGSSHNDVAWSYTDTIADAEVIKDLVAFDNSIVQIVEHTTG
;
A
#
# COMPACT_ATOMS: atom_id res chain seq x y z
N MET A 1 -7.78 -19.90 14.03
CA MET A 1 -7.16 -21.14 13.53
C MET A 1 -6.08 -20.71 12.56
N SER A 2 -4.82 -21.07 12.80
CA SER A 2 -3.72 -20.85 11.85
C SER A 2 -3.63 -22.05 10.89
N TYR A 3 -3.35 -21.78 9.61
CA TYR A 3 -3.19 -22.83 8.60
C TYR A 3 -1.78 -23.41 8.62
N THR A 4 -1.62 -24.68 8.23
CA THR A 4 -0.31 -25.33 8.17
C THR A 4 0.47 -24.88 6.93
N THR A 5 1.80 -25.03 6.96
CA THR A 5 2.67 -24.75 5.82
C THR A 5 2.27 -25.55 4.57
N ASP A 6 1.84 -26.80 4.74
CA ASP A 6 1.42 -27.64 3.61
C ASP A 6 0.09 -27.16 3.01
N GLN A 7 -0.84 -26.67 3.84
CA GLN A 7 -2.08 -26.05 3.37
C GLN A 7 -1.81 -24.77 2.57
N ILE A 8 -0.85 -23.94 3.01
CA ILE A 8 -0.44 -22.72 2.29
C ILE A 8 0.20 -23.07 0.93
N LYS A 9 1.14 -24.03 0.91
CA LYS A 9 1.81 -24.48 -0.32
C LYS A 9 0.86 -25.10 -1.35
N ALA A 10 -0.24 -25.70 -0.89
CA ALA A 10 -1.25 -26.25 -1.79
C ALA A 10 -2.08 -25.17 -2.51
N VAL A 11 -2.06 -23.93 -2.02
CA VAL A 11 -2.91 -22.83 -2.50
C VAL A 11 -2.13 -21.79 -3.31
N THR A 12 -0.86 -21.53 -2.96
CA THR A 12 -0.03 -20.56 -3.68
C THR A 12 1.37 -21.06 -3.96
N PHE A 13 1.91 -20.69 -5.13
CA PHE A 13 3.32 -20.87 -5.47
C PHE A 13 4.17 -19.65 -5.09
N VAL A 14 3.54 -18.53 -4.70
CA VAL A 14 4.24 -17.32 -4.28
C VAL A 14 4.92 -17.58 -2.95
N ARG A 15 6.25 -17.52 -2.95
CA ARG A 15 7.05 -17.74 -1.75
C ARG A 15 6.94 -16.51 -0.86
N ASN A 16 6.74 -16.73 0.45
CA ASN A 16 6.62 -15.68 1.47
C ASN A 16 5.36 -14.80 1.38
N ALA A 17 4.31 -15.26 0.69
CA ALA A 17 3.02 -14.58 0.73
C ALA A 17 2.47 -14.54 2.17
N ILE A 18 1.83 -13.42 2.52
CA ILE A 18 1.12 -13.23 3.78
C ILE A 18 -0.34 -13.60 3.55
N HIS A 19 -0.85 -14.59 4.28
CA HIS A 19 -2.19 -15.14 4.11
C HIS A 19 -3.14 -14.68 5.21
N SER A 20 -4.40 -14.51 4.85
CA SER A 20 -5.44 -14.19 5.81
C SER A 20 -5.65 -15.37 6.76
N PRO A 21 -5.68 -15.13 8.09
CA PRO A 21 -6.00 -16.17 9.06
C PRO A 21 -7.41 -16.76 8.89
N LYS A 22 -8.28 -16.09 8.14
CA LYS A 22 -9.69 -16.48 7.92
C LYS A 22 -9.93 -17.18 6.57
N ASP A 23 -9.06 -16.95 5.58
CA ASP A 23 -9.13 -17.59 4.26
C ASP A 23 -7.73 -17.63 3.61
N VAL A 24 -7.12 -18.81 3.50
CA VAL A 24 -5.81 -18.97 2.83
C VAL A 24 -5.77 -18.52 1.39
N ARG A 25 -6.91 -18.41 0.70
CA ARG A 25 -6.94 -17.94 -0.69
C ARG A 25 -6.89 -16.42 -0.78
N HIS A 26 -7.10 -15.73 0.34
CA HIS A 26 -6.88 -14.30 0.46
C HIS A 26 -5.46 -14.05 0.96
N PHE A 27 -4.59 -13.57 0.09
CA PHE A 27 -3.18 -13.37 0.40
C PHE A 27 -2.60 -12.14 -0.29
N MET A 28 -1.44 -11.69 0.19
CA MET A 28 -0.65 -10.65 -0.44
C MET A 28 0.81 -11.04 -0.58
N ASP A 29 1.42 -10.58 -1.66
CA ASP A 29 2.86 -10.60 -1.92
C ASP A 29 3.42 -9.19 -1.77
N ILE A 30 4.59 -9.08 -1.16
CA ILE A 30 5.25 -7.80 -0.91
C ILE A 30 6.68 -7.90 -1.39
N GLY A 31 7.07 -6.97 -2.27
CA GLY A 31 8.43 -6.93 -2.80
C GLY A 31 8.88 -5.51 -3.08
N GLN A 32 10.20 -5.30 -3.07
CA GLN A 32 10.80 -4.07 -3.56
C GLN A 32 10.91 -4.14 -5.09
N PRO A 33 10.41 -3.15 -5.84
CA PRO A 33 10.47 -3.18 -7.29
C PRO A 33 11.90 -3.04 -7.84
N GLY A 34 12.82 -2.43 -7.10
CA GLY A 34 14.20 -2.21 -7.54
C GLY A 34 14.39 -1.01 -8.48
N TYR A 35 13.40 -0.12 -8.59
CA TYR A 35 13.45 1.11 -9.37
C TYR A 35 12.81 2.27 -8.61
N THR A 36 13.10 3.49 -9.05
CA THR A 36 12.51 4.71 -8.48
C THR A 36 11.06 4.83 -8.91
N VAL A 37 10.21 5.30 -7.99
CA VAL A 37 8.81 5.62 -8.22
C VAL A 37 8.57 7.06 -7.80
N THR A 38 7.77 7.78 -8.58
CA THR A 38 7.26 9.12 -8.24
C THR A 38 5.75 9.12 -8.17
N ALA A 39 5.19 9.84 -7.21
CA ALA A 39 3.77 10.15 -7.13
C ALA A 39 3.55 11.63 -7.47
N THR A 40 2.67 11.90 -8.42
CA THR A 40 2.39 13.26 -8.90
C THR A 40 0.90 13.54 -8.98
N ILE A 41 0.48 14.75 -8.62
CA ILE A 41 -0.89 15.24 -8.80
C ILE A 41 -0.84 16.67 -9.35
N ASP A 42 -1.68 16.99 -10.34
CA ASP A 42 -1.71 18.30 -11.00
C ASP A 42 -0.33 18.84 -11.44
N GLY A 43 0.57 17.94 -11.85
CA GLY A 43 1.93 18.26 -12.29
C GLY A 43 2.94 18.51 -11.15
N ARG A 44 2.54 18.39 -9.88
CA ARG A 44 3.42 18.46 -8.71
C ARG A 44 3.84 17.08 -8.24
N GLU A 45 5.14 16.87 -8.02
CA GLU A 45 5.67 15.70 -7.32
C GLU A 45 5.42 15.85 -5.81
N ILE A 46 4.74 14.85 -5.24
CA ILE A 46 4.40 14.78 -3.80
C ILE A 46 5.10 13.61 -3.10
N ALA A 47 5.70 12.69 -3.85
CA ALA A 47 6.57 11.66 -3.32
C ALA A 47 7.56 11.17 -4.37
N ARG A 48 8.76 10.80 -3.94
CA ARG A 48 9.78 10.15 -4.78
C ARG A 48 10.64 9.22 -3.98
N SER A 49 10.66 7.94 -4.35
CA SER A 49 11.39 6.92 -3.58
C SER A 49 11.94 5.81 -4.46
N SER A 50 13.12 5.31 -4.11
CA SER A 50 13.68 4.05 -4.62
C SER A 50 13.55 2.89 -3.62
N ARG A 51 12.83 3.12 -2.51
CA ARG A 51 12.67 2.17 -1.39
C ARG A 51 11.21 1.76 -1.18
N VAL A 52 10.34 2.00 -2.16
CA VAL A 52 8.92 1.65 -2.08
C VAL A 52 8.72 0.14 -1.91
N LEU A 53 7.63 -0.23 -1.26
CA LEU A 53 7.13 -1.61 -1.26
C LEU A 53 5.96 -1.74 -2.22
N LYS A 54 6.03 -2.70 -3.14
CA LYS A 54 4.94 -3.07 -4.04
C LYS A 54 4.14 -4.21 -3.41
N VAL A 55 2.88 -3.96 -3.10
CA VAL A 55 1.94 -4.94 -2.56
C VAL A 55 1.01 -5.42 -3.67
N LYS A 56 0.96 -6.73 -3.89
CA LYS A 56 0.03 -7.39 -4.81
C LYS A 56 -0.91 -8.25 -3.99
N GLU A 57 -2.20 -8.01 -4.08
CA GLU A 57 -3.19 -8.71 -3.27
C GLU A 57 -4.15 -9.53 -4.13
N VAL A 58 -4.44 -10.73 -3.65
CA VAL A 58 -5.45 -11.64 -4.21
C VAL A 58 -6.48 -11.92 -3.12
N GLY A 59 -7.75 -11.66 -3.41
CA GLY A 59 -8.89 -11.91 -2.53
C GLY A 59 -10.06 -12.49 -3.30
N ARG A 60 -11.16 -11.73 -3.42
CA ARG A 60 -12.29 -12.13 -4.31
C ARG A 60 -11.95 -12.04 -5.80
N GLY A 61 -10.83 -11.39 -6.13
CA GLY A 61 -10.23 -11.29 -7.45
C GLY A 61 -8.74 -10.97 -7.31
N VAL A 62 -8.09 -10.61 -8.42
CA VAL A 62 -6.73 -10.07 -8.43
C VAL A 62 -6.85 -8.55 -8.44
N TYR A 63 -6.30 -7.88 -7.43
CA TYR A 63 -6.34 -6.42 -7.34
C TYR A 63 -5.12 -5.79 -8.00
N ASP A 64 -5.27 -4.54 -8.44
CA ASP A 64 -4.15 -3.77 -8.97
C ASP A 64 -3.07 -3.58 -7.87
N PRO A 65 -1.77 -3.64 -8.24
CA PRO A 65 -0.71 -3.44 -7.27
C PRO A 65 -0.74 -2.04 -6.66
N VAL A 66 -0.47 -1.95 -5.36
CA VAL A 66 -0.35 -0.69 -4.64
C VAL A 66 1.11 -0.47 -4.24
N LEU A 67 1.61 0.75 -4.43
CA LEU A 67 2.95 1.16 -4.03
C LEU A 67 2.89 1.95 -2.72
N TYR A 68 3.61 1.46 -1.72
CA TYR A 68 3.74 2.06 -0.41
C TYR A 68 5.09 2.75 -0.31
N PHE A 69 5.04 4.07 -0.11
CA PHE A 69 6.19 4.94 0.07
C PHE A 69 6.57 5.02 1.54
N MET A 70 7.87 5.07 1.81
CA MET A 70 8.38 5.46 3.12
C MET A 70 7.87 6.86 3.43
N ARG A 71 7.40 7.09 4.65
CA ARG A 71 6.83 8.38 5.06
C ARG A 71 7.79 9.56 4.83
N ASP A 72 9.08 9.33 5.02
CA ASP A 72 10.15 10.31 4.79
C ASP A 72 10.37 10.66 3.31
N ASP A 73 9.88 9.82 2.39
CA ASP A 73 9.99 10.04 0.95
C ASP A 73 8.71 10.70 0.37
N VAL A 74 7.78 11.10 1.24
CA VAL A 74 6.50 11.77 0.92
C VAL A 74 6.51 13.18 1.50
N ASP A 75 6.03 14.15 0.73
CA ASP A 75 5.78 15.50 1.24
C ASP A 75 4.55 15.49 2.17
N MET A 76 4.75 15.09 3.41
CA MET A 76 3.67 15.01 4.40
C MET A 76 3.07 16.37 4.74
N SER A 77 3.70 17.49 4.35
CA SER A 77 3.17 18.84 4.60
C SER A 77 1.92 19.15 3.77
N CYS A 78 1.72 18.44 2.66
CA CYS A 78 0.51 18.53 1.84
C CYS A 78 -0.59 17.57 2.28
N LEU A 79 -0.36 16.74 3.31
CA LEU A 79 -1.30 15.72 3.77
C LEU A 79 -1.91 16.04 5.14
N GLU A 80 -3.22 15.92 5.24
CA GLU A 80 -3.98 16.16 6.48
C GLU A 80 -4.81 14.92 6.82
N THR A 81 -4.66 14.40 8.05
CA THR A 81 -5.40 13.22 8.51
C THR A 81 -6.90 13.47 8.55
N THR A 82 -7.69 12.46 8.17
CA THR A 82 -9.15 12.47 8.31
C THR A 82 -9.63 11.50 9.38
N ASP A 83 -10.88 11.65 9.82
CA ASP A 83 -11.53 10.71 10.75
C ASP A 83 -11.90 9.38 10.09
N LYS A 84 -11.71 9.26 8.77
CA LYS A 84 -12.01 8.04 8.04
C LYS A 84 -10.98 6.98 8.36
N THR A 85 -11.48 5.79 8.67
CA THR A 85 -10.69 4.58 8.85
C THR A 85 -11.42 3.41 8.22
N THR A 86 -10.66 2.44 7.73
CA THR A 86 -11.15 1.14 7.28
C THR A 86 -10.31 0.02 7.86
N HIS A 87 -10.94 -1.12 8.10
CA HIS A 87 -10.28 -2.31 8.63
C HIS A 87 -10.08 -3.36 7.52
N CYS A 88 -8.84 -3.78 7.32
CA CYS A 88 -8.47 -4.86 6.40
C CYS A 88 -8.03 -6.12 7.17
N PRO A 89 -8.63 -7.30 6.91
CA PRO A 89 -8.25 -8.54 7.60
C PRO A 89 -6.79 -8.97 7.41
N LEU A 90 -6.12 -8.49 6.35
CA LEU A 90 -4.72 -8.79 6.03
C LEU A 90 -3.73 -7.74 6.53
N LYS A 91 -4.19 -6.53 6.85
CA LYS A 91 -3.30 -5.38 7.01
C LYS A 91 -3.56 -4.58 8.28
N GLY A 92 -4.73 -4.71 8.90
CA GLY A 92 -5.11 -3.94 10.08
C GLY A 92 -5.90 -2.69 9.73
N ASP A 93 -5.77 -1.65 10.55
CA ASP A 93 -6.55 -0.41 10.45
C ASP A 93 -5.81 0.69 9.68
N THR A 94 -6.58 1.45 8.92
CA THR A 94 -6.06 2.55 8.07
C THR A 94 -6.35 3.91 8.66
N THR A 95 -5.43 4.83 8.45
CA THR A 95 -5.64 6.28 8.54
C THR A 95 -5.66 6.84 7.13
N TYR A 96 -6.68 7.62 6.79
CA TYR A 96 -6.76 8.33 5.51
C TYR A 96 -6.25 9.76 5.64
N PHE A 97 -5.81 10.31 4.51
CA PHE A 97 -5.35 11.69 4.39
C PHE A 97 -6.04 12.39 3.22
N ASN A 98 -6.47 13.62 3.47
CA ASN A 98 -6.73 14.59 2.42
C ASN A 98 -5.39 15.13 1.91
N LEU A 99 -5.36 15.51 0.63
CA LEU A 99 -4.23 16.23 0.04
C LEU A 99 -4.65 17.66 -0.25
N ASN A 100 -3.91 18.60 0.31
CA ASN A 100 -4.09 20.03 0.12
C ASN A 100 -2.85 20.59 -0.56
N LEU A 101 -2.99 21.11 -1.77
CA LEU A 101 -1.89 21.64 -2.56
C LEU A 101 -2.36 22.83 -3.41
N ASP A 102 -1.66 23.96 -3.29
CA ASP A 102 -1.87 25.16 -4.12
C ASP A 102 -3.34 25.63 -4.23
N GLY A 103 -4.13 25.41 -3.17
CA GLY A 103 -5.56 25.78 -3.09
C GLY A 103 -6.53 24.71 -3.60
N SER A 104 -6.03 23.61 -4.16
CA SER A 104 -6.80 22.40 -4.46
C SER A 104 -6.83 21.47 -3.23
N SER A 105 -7.94 20.77 -3.05
CA SER A 105 -8.12 19.77 -1.99
C SER A 105 -8.75 18.50 -2.55
N HIS A 106 -8.12 17.37 -2.26
CA HIS A 106 -8.56 16.03 -2.67
C HIS A 106 -8.80 15.19 -1.42
N ASN A 107 -10.04 14.74 -1.24
CA ASN A 107 -10.41 14.01 -0.03
C ASN A 107 -9.98 12.55 -0.08
N ASP A 108 -9.50 12.02 1.05
CA ASP A 108 -9.15 10.60 1.26
C ASP A 108 -8.24 9.99 0.17
N VAL A 109 -7.34 10.80 -0.41
CA VAL A 109 -6.53 10.42 -1.57
C VAL A 109 -5.30 9.60 -1.21
N ALA A 110 -4.88 9.63 0.05
CA ALA A 110 -3.79 8.81 0.56
C ALA A 110 -4.23 8.03 1.80
N TRP A 111 -3.55 6.94 2.08
CA TRP A 111 -3.76 6.17 3.31
C TRP A 111 -2.46 5.57 3.84
N SER A 112 -2.48 5.24 5.13
CA SER A 112 -1.42 4.52 5.83
C SER A 112 -2.04 3.50 6.76
N TYR A 113 -1.39 2.34 6.93
CA TYR A 113 -1.75 1.40 7.99
C TYR A 113 -0.98 1.75 9.26
N THR A 114 -1.67 2.27 10.28
CA THR A 114 -1.05 2.73 11.53
C THR A 114 -1.12 1.69 12.64
N ASP A 115 -2.11 0.79 12.58
CA ASP A 115 -2.24 -0.38 13.45
C ASP A 115 -2.29 -1.65 12.61
N THR A 116 -1.11 -2.19 12.28
CA THR A 116 -0.96 -3.39 11.46
C THR A 116 -1.10 -4.68 12.27
N ILE A 117 -1.59 -5.73 11.62
CA ILE A 117 -1.40 -7.08 12.16
C ILE A 117 0.09 -7.47 12.08
N ALA A 118 0.54 -8.38 12.94
CA ALA A 118 1.96 -8.77 13.03
C ALA A 118 2.60 -9.17 11.69
N ASP A 119 1.86 -9.89 10.84
CA ASP A 119 2.37 -10.34 9.54
C ASP A 119 2.48 -9.19 8.52
N ALA A 120 1.81 -8.06 8.75
CA ALA A 120 1.78 -6.89 7.86
C ALA A 120 2.62 -5.71 8.39
N GLU A 121 3.41 -5.88 9.46
CA GLU A 121 4.20 -4.80 10.09
C GLU A 121 5.15 -4.11 9.10
N VAL A 122 5.57 -4.80 8.03
CA VAL A 122 6.48 -4.25 7.01
C VAL A 122 5.89 -3.07 6.23
N ILE A 123 4.56 -2.93 6.17
CA ILE A 123 3.88 -1.78 5.53
C ILE A 123 3.35 -0.75 6.53
N LYS A 124 3.66 -0.91 7.82
CA LYS A 124 3.23 0.02 8.86
C LYS A 124 3.80 1.41 8.63
N ASP A 125 2.95 2.41 8.82
CA ASP A 125 3.27 3.84 8.66
C ASP A 125 3.77 4.25 7.26
N LEU A 126 3.70 3.35 6.29
CA LEU A 126 3.96 3.66 4.88
C LEU A 126 2.72 4.27 4.23
N VAL A 127 2.94 5.17 3.29
CA VAL A 127 1.88 5.93 2.62
C VAL A 127 1.63 5.38 1.23
N ALA A 128 0.38 5.12 0.90
CA ALA A 128 -0.06 4.80 -0.46
C ALA A 128 -1.08 5.86 -0.94
N PHE A 129 -1.27 5.91 -2.26
CA PHE A 129 -2.13 6.89 -2.92
C PHE A 129 -3.21 6.22 -3.78
N ASP A 130 -4.33 6.90 -3.97
CA ASP A 130 -5.36 6.49 -4.91
C ASP A 130 -4.90 6.77 -6.35
N ASN A 131 -4.59 5.71 -7.09
CA ASN A 131 -4.09 5.79 -8.46
C ASN A 131 -5.09 6.37 -9.47
N SER A 132 -6.37 6.54 -9.10
CA SER A 132 -7.36 7.23 -9.94
C SER A 132 -7.26 8.76 -9.85
N ILE A 133 -6.57 9.27 -8.82
CA ILE A 133 -6.40 10.70 -8.55
C ILE A 133 -4.91 11.10 -8.66
N VAL A 134 -4.02 10.28 -8.11
CA VAL A 134 -2.57 10.51 -8.10
C VAL A 134 -1.93 9.64 -9.18
N GLN A 135 -1.15 10.27 -10.06
CA GLN A 135 -0.38 9.56 -11.06
C GLN A 135 0.87 8.95 -10.42
N ILE A 136 0.98 7.63 -10.50
CA ILE A 136 2.18 6.89 -10.10
C ILE A 136 3.02 6.55 -11.33
N VAL A 137 4.29 6.97 -11.33
CA VAL A 137 5.24 6.71 -12.41
C VAL A 137 6.37 5.83 -11.89
N GLU A 138 6.52 4.67 -12.52
CA GLU A 138 7.58 3.71 -12.27
C GLU A 138 8.73 3.95 -13.26
N HIS A 139 9.89 4.40 -12.76
CA HIS A 139 11.05 4.73 -13.59
C HIS A 139 11.90 3.48 -13.85
N THR A 140 11.37 2.55 -14.64
CA THR A 140 12.07 1.32 -15.02
C THR A 140 13.14 1.63 -16.08
N THR A 141 14.35 1.09 -15.91
CA THR A 141 15.28 0.95 -17.03
C THR A 141 14.77 -0.17 -17.94
N GLY A 142 14.50 0.18 -19.20
CA GLY A 142 14.10 -0.77 -20.24
C GLY A 142 15.21 -1.72 -20.67
#